data_AF-A0A9P7YWN6-F1
#
_entry.id   AF-A0A9P7YWN6-F1
#
_cell.length_a   1.000
_cell.length_b   1.000
_cell.length_c   1.000
_cell.angle_alpha   90.00
_cell.angle_beta   90.00
_cell.angle_gamma   90.00
#
_symmetry.space_group_name_H-M   'P 1'
#
loop_
_entity.id
_entity.type
_entity.pdbx_description
1 polymer ?
#
loop_
_entity_poly.entity_id
_entity_poly.type
_entity_poly.pdbx_seq_one_letter_code
_entity_poly.pdbx_strand_id
1 'polypeptide(L)'
;MASLLSRAAIAGAVVIGVLYQFLFKSLIFDTLGYGRTLRSLGDFPNVQCQKVVEPGLEACEDMWLHDVTGILYMACASTARSSFWVPAVDRLNASGRGSADGIWTLDTRASGPVSSRLKKLAVEGFPGNKGDASFSIHGIDIRANKHTDVLQIMLINHRPPFNPVTGEELDVSKIGANSTIEQFQTTFGSDRMRHVRTYAHDAIETPNRVAWVNDHAFVFTNDHSGKVGLRRHLDPLLGGGSVGYCDRSRCQIAKQFGRDFALPNGLVYTNNLAYVPSTLTGEIRVLKLNAQQPPTLEDVETIKVPFGMDNLSVDKDGNIFAAAFPKLHQLVRHFDDPTNNKASTTVFKVTPNSIGNGDSYEVVTVMEDNGDILPAATVAIHDAKTGRVFLGGVGSPYIAICETR
;
A
#
# COMPACT_ATOMS: atom_id res chain seq x y z
N MET A 1 17.80 -43.24 36.75
CA MET A 1 18.35 -42.06 36.04
C MET A 1 17.79 -42.05 34.62
N ALA A 2 17.12 -40.98 34.22
CA ALA A 2 16.64 -40.79 32.85
C ALA A 2 17.83 -40.89 31.87
N SER A 3 17.74 -41.74 30.84
CA SER A 3 18.79 -41.90 29.82
C SER A 3 19.06 -40.58 29.11
N LEU A 4 20.27 -40.38 28.57
CA LEU A 4 20.63 -39.16 27.86
C LEU A 4 19.62 -38.81 26.75
N LEU A 5 19.13 -39.84 26.04
CA LEU A 5 18.08 -39.75 25.03
C LEU A 5 16.75 -39.20 25.60
N SER A 6 16.31 -39.70 26.77
CA SER A 6 15.08 -39.20 27.39
C SER A 6 15.20 -37.75 27.87
N ARG A 7 16.38 -37.33 28.36
CA ARG A 7 16.62 -35.94 28.76
C ARG A 7 16.65 -35.01 27.54
N ALA A 8 17.28 -35.44 26.44
CA ALA A 8 17.28 -34.70 25.18
C ALA A 8 15.87 -34.58 24.58
N ALA A 9 15.07 -35.65 24.64
CA ALA A 9 13.68 -35.62 24.17
C ALA A 9 12.82 -34.66 25.00
N ILE A 10 12.95 -34.67 26.33
CA ILE A 10 12.24 -33.73 27.21
C ILE A 10 12.67 -32.29 26.92
N ALA A 11 13.98 -32.02 26.81
CA ALA A 11 14.49 -30.70 26.49
C ALA A 11 13.98 -30.22 25.11
N GLY A 12 13.98 -31.09 24.10
CA GLY A 12 13.43 -30.81 22.78
C GLY A 12 11.94 -30.48 22.83
N ALA A 13 11.15 -31.26 23.56
CA ALA A 13 9.72 -31.00 23.73
C ALA A 13 9.45 -29.66 24.43
N VAL A 14 10.24 -29.29 25.45
CA VAL A 14 10.15 -27.99 26.12
C VAL A 14 10.49 -26.86 25.15
N VAL A 15 11.58 -26.98 24.38
CA VAL A 15 11.97 -25.96 23.38
C VAL A 15 10.88 -25.79 22.33
N ILE A 16 10.34 -26.89 21.78
CA ILE A 16 9.24 -26.84 20.82
C ILE A 16 8.00 -26.21 21.45
N GLY A 17 7.66 -26.56 22.70
CA GLY A 17 6.53 -25.98 23.42
C GLY A 17 6.66 -24.47 23.63
N VAL A 18 7.86 -24.00 23.98
CA VAL A 18 8.17 -22.56 24.12
C VAL A 18 8.09 -21.85 22.76
N LEU A 19 8.72 -22.40 21.72
CA LEU A 19 8.64 -21.83 20.37
C LEU A 19 7.21 -21.81 19.85
N TYR A 20 6.43 -22.85 20.12
CA TYR A 20 5.01 -22.87 19.77
C TYR A 20 4.25 -21.77 20.48
N GLN A 21 4.37 -21.69 21.81
CA GLN A 21 3.59 -20.75 22.62
C GLN A 21 3.93 -19.28 22.32
N PHE A 22 5.20 -18.95 22.11
CA PHE A 22 5.66 -17.56 22.01
C PHE A 22 5.95 -17.09 20.57
N LEU A 23 6.03 -18.00 19.60
CA LEU A 23 6.31 -17.65 18.20
C LEU A 23 5.27 -18.23 17.25
N PHE A 24 5.20 -19.56 17.13
CA PHE A 24 4.39 -20.17 16.06
C PHE A 24 2.90 -19.99 16.24
N LYS A 25 2.37 -19.98 17.47
CA LYS A 25 0.94 -19.79 17.72
C LYS A 25 0.46 -18.46 17.15
N SER A 26 1.13 -17.35 17.50
CA SER A 26 0.74 -16.03 17.01
C SER A 26 0.96 -15.93 15.50
N LEU A 27 2.09 -16.42 14.99
CA LEU A 27 2.35 -16.45 13.55
C LEU A 27 1.28 -17.22 12.77
N ILE A 28 0.88 -18.41 13.21
CA ILE A 28 -0.07 -19.27 12.48
C ILE A 28 -1.49 -18.73 12.56
N PHE A 29 -1.96 -18.35 13.75
CA PHE A 29 -3.37 -18.02 13.98
C PHE A 29 -3.66 -16.52 13.84
N ASP A 30 -2.74 -15.65 14.29
CA ASP A 30 -2.95 -14.19 14.30
C ASP A 30 -2.40 -13.54 13.03
N THR A 31 -1.21 -13.93 12.58
CA THR A 31 -0.60 -13.35 11.37
C THR A 31 -1.10 -14.04 10.10
N LEU A 32 -0.88 -15.35 9.97
CA LEU A 32 -1.28 -16.10 8.78
C LEU A 32 -2.80 -16.28 8.69
N GLY A 33 -3.50 -16.29 9.82
CA GLY A 33 -4.97 -16.35 9.86
C GLY A 33 -5.56 -17.74 9.61
N TYR A 34 -4.81 -18.81 9.90
CA TYR A 34 -5.36 -20.17 9.81
C TYR A 34 -6.52 -20.36 10.80
N GLY A 35 -7.62 -20.95 10.35
CA GLY A 35 -8.82 -21.16 11.17
C GLY A 35 -9.67 -19.91 11.43
N ARG A 36 -9.27 -18.74 10.94
CA ARG A 36 -10.05 -17.50 11.11
C ARG A 36 -11.37 -17.59 10.36
N THR A 37 -12.46 -17.31 11.05
CA THR A 37 -13.78 -17.09 10.46
C THR A 37 -13.94 -15.60 10.17
N LEU A 38 -14.49 -15.29 9.00
CA LEU A 38 -14.82 -13.92 8.60
C LEU A 38 -16.32 -13.85 8.40
N ARG A 39 -16.90 -12.66 8.56
CA ARG A 39 -18.23 -12.43 8.04
C ARG A 39 -18.18 -12.44 6.52
N SER A 40 -19.29 -12.86 5.93
CA SER A 40 -19.52 -12.72 4.50
C SER A 40 -20.03 -11.32 4.19
N LEU A 41 -19.97 -10.91 2.91
CA LEU A 41 -20.55 -9.64 2.50
C LEU A 41 -22.05 -9.56 2.81
N GLY A 42 -22.76 -10.70 2.78
CA GLY A 42 -24.19 -10.78 3.11
C GLY A 42 -24.52 -10.43 4.57
N ASP A 43 -23.53 -10.45 5.47
CA ASP A 43 -23.70 -10.01 6.87
C ASP A 43 -23.65 -8.47 7.00
N PHE A 44 -23.39 -7.76 5.90
CA PHE A 44 -23.41 -6.31 5.80
C PHE A 44 -24.57 -5.88 4.88
N PRO A 45 -25.83 -5.89 5.36
CA PRO A 45 -27.02 -5.71 4.50
C PRO A 45 -27.08 -4.37 3.78
N ASN A 46 -26.36 -3.37 4.28
CA ASN A 46 -26.26 -2.03 3.74
C ASN A 46 -25.15 -1.89 2.69
N VAL A 47 -24.42 -2.96 2.41
CA VAL A 47 -23.28 -2.97 1.47
C VAL A 47 -23.64 -3.78 0.24
N GLN A 48 -23.65 -3.12 -0.91
CA GLN A 48 -23.84 -3.78 -2.20
C GLN A 48 -22.65 -3.48 -3.10
N CYS A 49 -21.95 -4.52 -3.55
CA CYS A 49 -20.76 -4.37 -4.36
C CYS A 49 -20.94 -4.92 -5.77
N GLN A 50 -20.29 -4.28 -6.72
CA GLN A 50 -20.18 -4.73 -8.10
C GLN A 50 -18.71 -4.76 -8.54
N LYS A 51 -18.39 -5.76 -9.36
CA LYS A 51 -17.11 -5.84 -10.07
C LYS A 51 -17.14 -4.89 -11.25
N VAL A 52 -16.04 -4.19 -11.48
CA VAL A 52 -15.88 -3.31 -12.64
C VAL A 52 -14.74 -3.83 -13.49
N VAL A 53 -15.12 -4.61 -14.50
CA VAL A 53 -14.18 -5.25 -15.42
C VAL A 53 -14.08 -4.40 -16.68
N GLU A 54 -13.05 -3.58 -16.76
CA GLU A 54 -12.76 -2.73 -17.92
C GLU A 54 -11.26 -2.79 -18.23
N PRO A 55 -10.85 -2.79 -19.51
CA PRO A 55 -9.44 -2.70 -19.88
C PRO A 55 -8.77 -1.49 -19.22
N GLY A 56 -7.67 -1.73 -18.51
CA GLY A 56 -6.94 -0.69 -17.79
C GLY A 56 -7.29 -0.56 -16.30
N LEU A 57 -8.35 -1.21 -15.83
CA LEU A 57 -8.71 -1.27 -14.41
C LEU A 57 -8.22 -2.56 -13.75
N GLU A 58 -6.98 -2.93 -14.02
CA GLU A 58 -6.34 -4.13 -13.50
C GLU A 58 -5.18 -3.74 -12.58
N ALA A 59 -4.90 -4.57 -11.57
CA ALA A 59 -3.76 -4.38 -10.67
C ALA A 59 -3.68 -2.94 -10.10
N CYS A 60 -4.84 -2.34 -9.82
CA CYS A 60 -4.92 -0.98 -9.29
C CYS A 60 -4.57 -1.00 -7.79
N GLU A 61 -3.27 -1.00 -7.50
CA GLU A 61 -2.73 -1.16 -6.15
C GLU A 61 -3.11 0.00 -5.23
N ASP A 62 -3.25 1.20 -5.80
CA ASP A 62 -3.52 2.41 -5.04
C ASP A 62 -4.38 3.42 -5.81
N MET A 63 -5.05 4.30 -5.07
CA MET A 63 -6.04 5.24 -5.59
C MET A 63 -6.07 6.54 -4.77
N TRP A 64 -6.61 7.60 -5.39
CA TRP A 64 -6.89 8.87 -4.75
C TRP A 64 -8.13 9.52 -5.37
N LEU A 65 -9.08 9.97 -4.55
CA LEU A 65 -10.29 10.63 -5.01
C LEU A 65 -10.18 12.13 -4.82
N HIS A 66 -10.45 12.89 -5.90
CA HIS A 66 -10.69 14.31 -5.75
C HIS A 66 -12.15 14.55 -5.30
N ASP A 67 -12.36 14.78 -4.01
CA ASP A 67 -13.71 14.87 -3.42
C ASP A 67 -14.61 15.93 -4.07
N VAL A 68 -14.04 17.02 -4.58
CA VAL A 68 -14.82 18.10 -5.20
C VAL A 68 -15.38 17.67 -6.56
N THR A 69 -14.54 17.15 -7.45
CA THR A 69 -14.96 16.77 -8.80
C THR A 69 -15.54 15.36 -8.88
N GLY A 70 -15.15 14.47 -7.97
CA GLY A 70 -15.50 13.05 -8.03
C GLY A 70 -14.63 12.24 -9.00
N ILE A 71 -13.50 12.79 -9.43
CA ILE A 71 -12.54 12.05 -10.27
C ILE A 71 -11.66 11.19 -9.38
N LEU A 72 -11.70 9.88 -9.59
CA LEU A 72 -10.86 8.89 -8.95
C LEU A 72 -9.62 8.65 -9.82
N TYR A 73 -8.44 8.88 -9.27
CA TYR A 73 -7.14 8.59 -9.86
C TYR A 73 -6.66 7.25 -9.33
N MET A 74 -6.18 6.38 -10.21
CA MET A 74 -5.86 4.99 -9.86
C MET A 74 -4.51 4.62 -10.47
N ALA A 75 -3.65 4.04 -9.64
CA ALA A 75 -2.35 3.51 -10.01
C ALA A 75 -2.51 2.06 -10.48
N CYS A 76 -2.74 1.86 -11.78
CA CYS A 76 -3.06 0.54 -12.34
C CYS A 76 -1.97 0.00 -13.23
N ALA A 77 -1.93 -1.32 -13.37
CA ALA A 77 -0.99 -2.05 -14.20
C ALA A 77 -1.71 -3.18 -14.95
N SER A 78 -1.00 -4.24 -15.34
CA SER A 78 -1.63 -5.48 -15.78
C SER A 78 -1.66 -6.49 -14.63
N THR A 79 -2.71 -7.30 -14.56
CA THR A 79 -2.82 -8.39 -13.58
C THR A 79 -1.59 -9.30 -13.61
N ALA A 80 -1.13 -9.66 -14.82
CA ALA A 80 0.01 -10.55 -15.04
C ALA A 80 1.32 -9.99 -14.47
N ARG A 81 1.51 -8.65 -14.46
CA ARG A 81 2.70 -8.01 -13.88
C ARG A 81 2.91 -8.44 -12.43
N SER A 82 1.85 -8.63 -11.65
CA SER A 82 1.95 -8.92 -10.22
C SER A 82 2.73 -10.21 -9.90
N SER A 83 2.75 -11.17 -10.84
CA SER A 83 3.53 -12.41 -10.73
C SER A 83 5.00 -12.25 -11.13
N PHE A 84 5.38 -11.14 -11.79
CA PHE A 84 6.71 -10.93 -12.33
C PHE A 84 7.48 -9.78 -11.67
N TRP A 85 6.84 -8.62 -11.47
CA TRP A 85 7.54 -7.40 -11.06
C TRP A 85 6.77 -6.58 -10.00
N VAL A 86 6.94 -7.02 -8.75
CA VAL A 86 6.48 -6.36 -7.53
C VAL A 86 7.59 -6.50 -6.48
N PRO A 87 8.56 -5.58 -6.44
CA PRO A 87 9.71 -5.71 -5.55
C PRO A 87 9.34 -5.81 -4.07
N ALA A 88 8.23 -5.20 -3.62
CA ALA A 88 7.73 -5.31 -2.24
C ALA A 88 7.56 -6.76 -1.76
N VAL A 89 7.29 -7.70 -2.67
CA VAL A 89 7.12 -9.14 -2.36
C VAL A 89 8.15 -10.01 -3.09
N ASP A 90 9.33 -9.47 -3.38
CA ASP A 90 10.47 -10.15 -4.02
C ASP A 90 10.16 -10.78 -5.40
N ARG A 91 9.17 -10.23 -6.12
CA ARG A 91 8.96 -10.52 -7.55
C ARG A 91 9.84 -9.61 -8.39
N LEU A 92 10.97 -10.14 -8.84
CA LEU A 92 12.06 -9.37 -9.45
C LEU A 92 12.37 -9.77 -10.91
N ASN A 93 11.41 -10.29 -11.65
CA ASN A 93 11.55 -10.56 -13.08
C ASN A 93 11.22 -9.31 -13.93
N ALA A 94 12.24 -8.51 -14.24
CA ALA A 94 12.10 -7.25 -14.96
C ALA A 94 11.48 -7.41 -16.36
N SER A 95 11.81 -8.49 -17.06
CA SER A 95 11.30 -8.76 -18.41
C SER A 95 9.80 -9.05 -18.44
N GLY A 96 9.24 -9.55 -17.35
CA GLY A 96 7.81 -9.84 -17.21
C GLY A 96 6.96 -8.64 -16.74
N ARG A 97 7.56 -7.47 -16.50
CA ARG A 97 6.85 -6.31 -15.93
C ARG A 97 5.78 -5.71 -16.86
N GLY A 98 5.94 -5.83 -18.17
CA GLY A 98 5.06 -5.22 -19.18
C GLY A 98 5.22 -3.69 -19.29
N SER A 99 4.27 -3.05 -19.98
CA SER A 99 4.22 -1.59 -20.21
C SER A 99 2.82 -0.99 -19.99
N ALA A 100 1.92 -1.75 -19.37
CA ALA A 100 0.52 -1.37 -19.18
C ALA A 100 0.34 -0.33 -18.06
N ASP A 101 1.32 -0.23 -17.15
CA ASP A 101 1.36 0.69 -16.02
C ASP A 101 0.96 2.12 -16.38
N GLY A 102 0.22 2.76 -15.49
CA GLY A 102 -0.10 4.17 -15.60
C GLY A 102 -1.17 4.64 -14.63
N ILE A 103 -1.42 5.94 -14.66
CA ILE A 103 -2.49 6.56 -13.89
C ILE A 103 -3.75 6.59 -14.75
N TRP A 104 -4.80 5.96 -14.25
CA TRP A 104 -6.13 5.98 -14.85
C TRP A 104 -7.05 6.89 -14.04
N THR A 105 -7.91 7.63 -14.71
CA THR A 105 -8.92 8.48 -14.10
C THR A 105 -10.31 7.97 -14.43
N LEU A 106 -11.17 7.87 -13.41
CA LEU A 106 -12.58 7.56 -13.55
C LEU A 106 -13.41 8.71 -12.99
N ASP A 107 -14.26 9.32 -13.80
CA ASP A 107 -15.29 10.22 -13.29
C ASP A 107 -16.39 9.39 -12.60
N THR A 108 -16.38 9.34 -11.26
CA THR A 108 -17.26 8.46 -10.49
C THR A 108 -18.70 8.95 -10.36
N ARG A 109 -18.97 10.19 -10.79
CA ARG A 109 -20.25 10.89 -10.60
C ARG A 109 -20.96 11.18 -11.91
N ALA A 110 -20.25 11.13 -13.04
CA ALA A 110 -20.85 11.18 -14.36
C ALA A 110 -21.72 9.94 -14.64
N SER A 111 -22.75 10.14 -15.47
CA SER A 111 -23.63 9.08 -15.96
C SER A 111 -23.01 8.32 -17.15
N GLY A 112 -23.57 7.15 -17.45
CA GLY A 112 -23.15 6.31 -18.57
C GLY A 112 -22.16 5.19 -18.18
N PRO A 113 -21.78 4.35 -19.17
CA PRO A 113 -20.86 3.23 -18.97
C PRO A 113 -19.53 3.66 -18.34
N VAL A 114 -18.86 2.74 -17.62
CA VAL A 114 -17.53 3.01 -17.03
C VAL A 114 -16.52 3.33 -18.12
N SER A 115 -16.50 2.54 -19.20
CA SER A 115 -15.62 2.76 -20.35
C SER A 115 -15.67 4.17 -20.94
N SER A 116 -16.84 4.84 -20.97
CA SER A 116 -16.94 6.22 -21.49
C SER A 116 -16.45 7.30 -20.51
N ARG A 117 -16.23 6.95 -19.24
CA ARG A 117 -15.80 7.84 -18.15
C ARG A 117 -14.37 7.55 -17.69
N LEU A 118 -13.74 6.52 -18.26
CA LEU A 118 -12.40 6.06 -17.95
C LEU A 118 -11.39 6.65 -18.93
N LYS A 119 -10.25 7.14 -18.43
CA LYS A 119 -9.16 7.66 -19.26
C LYS A 119 -7.81 7.27 -18.67
N LYS A 120 -6.83 6.91 -19.51
CA LYS A 120 -5.42 6.80 -19.10
C LYS A 120 -4.74 8.14 -19.30
N LEU A 121 -4.02 8.64 -18.30
CA LEU A 121 -3.24 9.88 -18.44
C LEU A 121 -2.00 9.62 -19.31
N ALA A 122 -1.87 10.38 -20.39
CA ALA A 122 -0.68 10.38 -21.23
C ALA A 122 0.49 11.03 -20.50
N VAL A 123 1.67 10.41 -20.55
CA VAL A 123 2.85 10.88 -19.84
C VAL A 123 3.73 11.74 -20.74
N GLU A 124 4.11 12.91 -20.25
CA GLU A 124 4.97 13.85 -20.97
C GLU A 124 6.26 14.14 -20.22
N GLY A 125 7.37 14.24 -20.97
CA GLY A 125 8.66 14.67 -20.43
C GLY A 125 9.32 13.68 -19.47
N PHE A 126 8.78 12.46 -19.33
CA PHE A 126 9.40 11.39 -18.54
C PHE A 126 10.24 10.49 -19.46
N PRO A 127 11.55 10.35 -19.21
CA PRO A 127 12.40 9.50 -20.04
C PRO A 127 12.15 8.00 -19.84
N GLY A 128 11.48 7.58 -18.76
CA GLY A 128 11.33 6.15 -18.47
C GLY A 128 12.60 5.50 -17.95
N ASN A 129 12.66 4.17 -18.02
CA ASN A 129 13.83 3.43 -17.55
C ASN A 129 14.97 3.44 -18.58
N LYS A 130 14.63 3.30 -19.87
CA LYS A 130 15.60 3.23 -20.99
C LYS A 130 15.26 4.20 -22.13
N GLY A 131 14.66 5.35 -21.84
CA GLY A 131 14.17 6.27 -22.88
C GLY A 131 12.79 5.91 -23.43
N ASP A 132 12.12 4.92 -22.83
CA ASP A 132 10.86 4.31 -23.27
C ASP A 132 9.61 4.93 -22.62
N ALA A 133 9.80 5.96 -21.79
CA ALA A 133 8.76 6.59 -20.98
C ALA A 133 7.99 5.62 -20.06
N SER A 134 8.49 4.40 -19.84
CA SER A 134 7.84 3.39 -18.99
C SER A 134 8.26 3.52 -17.53
N PHE A 135 7.34 3.22 -16.63
CA PHE A 135 7.57 3.11 -15.19
C PHE A 135 6.81 1.91 -14.65
N SER A 136 7.21 1.44 -13.47
CA SER A 136 6.52 0.37 -12.75
C SER A 136 5.84 0.98 -11.54
N ILE A 137 4.54 1.27 -11.70
CA ILE A 137 3.77 2.05 -10.73
C ILE A 137 3.49 1.23 -9.47
N HIS A 138 3.39 1.91 -8.33
CA HIS A 138 2.98 1.37 -7.04
C HIS A 138 2.18 2.48 -6.32
N GLY A 139 2.46 2.78 -5.05
CA GLY A 139 1.75 3.83 -4.30
C GLY A 139 1.85 5.23 -4.92
N ILE A 140 0.78 6.00 -4.79
CA ILE A 140 0.61 7.38 -5.28
C ILE A 140 0.06 8.30 -4.18
N ASP A 141 0.35 9.58 -4.27
CA ASP A 141 -0.43 10.59 -3.55
C ASP A 141 -0.57 11.85 -4.39
N ILE A 142 -1.76 12.44 -4.35
CA ILE A 142 -2.11 13.57 -5.19
C ILE A 142 -2.55 14.72 -4.30
N ARG A 143 -1.97 15.89 -4.57
CA ARG A 143 -2.34 17.11 -3.90
C ARG A 143 -2.90 18.13 -4.88
N ALA A 144 -4.13 18.55 -4.61
CA ALA A 144 -4.75 19.67 -5.30
C ALA A 144 -4.21 21.01 -4.80
N ASN A 145 -3.95 21.92 -5.73
CA ASN A 145 -3.72 23.32 -5.40
C ASN A 145 -5.04 23.96 -4.94
N LYS A 146 -5.00 24.78 -3.88
CA LYS A 146 -6.19 25.40 -3.30
C LYS A 146 -6.78 26.54 -4.14
N HIS A 147 -6.02 27.07 -5.09
CA HIS A 147 -6.35 28.30 -5.83
C HIS A 147 -6.33 28.11 -7.36
N THR A 148 -5.87 26.96 -7.84
CA THR A 148 -5.80 26.65 -9.26
C THR A 148 -6.35 25.26 -9.53
N ASP A 149 -6.49 24.91 -10.80
CA ASP A 149 -6.88 23.57 -11.25
C ASP A 149 -5.74 22.55 -11.25
N VAL A 150 -4.57 22.93 -10.74
CA VAL A 150 -3.34 22.14 -10.78
C VAL A 150 -3.35 21.04 -9.72
N LEU A 151 -2.99 19.84 -10.14
CA LEU A 151 -2.72 18.70 -9.30
C LEU A 151 -1.23 18.33 -9.35
N GLN A 152 -0.64 18.06 -8.19
CA GLN A 152 0.71 17.48 -8.06
C GLN A 152 0.57 16.01 -7.68
N ILE A 153 1.18 15.14 -8.47
CA ILE A 153 1.15 13.68 -8.26
C ILE A 153 2.55 13.25 -7.82
N MET A 154 2.64 12.57 -6.68
CA MET A 154 3.77 11.72 -6.31
C MET A 154 3.44 10.29 -6.68
N LEU A 155 4.42 9.59 -7.23
CA LEU A 155 4.28 8.22 -7.70
C LEU A 155 5.54 7.42 -7.34
N ILE A 156 5.36 6.26 -6.72
CA ILE A 156 6.43 5.29 -6.56
C ILE A 156 6.67 4.60 -7.90
N ASN A 157 7.94 4.54 -8.30
CA ASN A 157 8.39 3.89 -9.53
C ASN A 157 9.46 2.84 -9.23
N HIS A 158 9.09 1.56 -9.30
CA HIS A 158 10.00 0.45 -9.08
C HIS A 158 10.81 0.09 -10.32
N ARG A 159 11.81 0.91 -10.65
CA ARG A 159 12.60 0.70 -11.87
C ARG A 159 13.50 -0.55 -11.76
N PRO A 160 13.60 -1.37 -12.82
CA PRO A 160 14.68 -2.35 -12.93
C PRO A 160 16.05 -1.66 -12.87
N PRO A 161 17.01 -2.21 -12.12
CA PRO A 161 18.33 -1.60 -12.07
C PRO A 161 19.10 -1.85 -13.38
N PHE A 162 19.83 -0.85 -13.84
CA PHE A 162 20.65 -0.93 -15.05
C PHE A 162 21.96 -0.15 -14.86
N ASN A 163 22.97 -0.50 -15.65
CA ASN A 163 24.23 0.23 -15.71
C ASN A 163 24.02 1.53 -16.50
N PRO A 164 24.25 2.72 -15.92
CA PRO A 164 23.96 4.00 -16.58
C PRO A 164 24.88 4.29 -17.78
N VAL A 165 26.02 3.60 -17.90
CA VAL A 165 26.98 3.76 -19.00
C VAL A 165 26.70 2.77 -20.12
N THR A 166 26.49 1.49 -19.79
CA THR A 166 26.31 0.43 -20.80
C THR A 166 24.85 0.17 -21.18
N GLY A 167 23.90 0.61 -20.33
CA GLY A 167 22.47 0.31 -20.49
C GLY A 167 22.07 -1.13 -20.15
N GLU A 168 23.04 -1.96 -19.73
CA GLU A 168 22.83 -3.37 -19.40
C GLU A 168 22.04 -3.51 -18.09
N GLU A 169 21.20 -4.54 -18.03
CA GLU A 169 20.46 -4.87 -16.82
C GLU A 169 21.40 -5.40 -15.76
N LEU A 170 21.20 -4.95 -14.53
CA LEU A 170 21.98 -5.39 -13.39
C LEU A 170 21.25 -6.51 -12.64
N ASP A 171 22.03 -7.35 -11.95
CA ASP A 171 21.51 -8.45 -11.14
C ASP A 171 20.71 -7.92 -9.94
N VAL A 172 19.40 -7.78 -10.12
CA VAL A 172 18.45 -7.27 -9.14
C VAL A 172 18.46 -8.05 -7.82
N SER A 173 18.85 -9.33 -7.82
CA SER A 173 18.94 -10.13 -6.59
C SER A 173 20.07 -9.65 -5.66
N LYS A 174 21.07 -8.93 -6.20
CA LYS A 174 22.24 -8.45 -5.47
C LYS A 174 22.14 -6.98 -5.06
N ILE A 175 21.36 -6.18 -5.77
CA ILE A 175 21.31 -4.72 -5.55
C ILE A 175 19.89 -4.20 -5.27
N GLY A 176 18.87 -4.99 -5.58
CA GLY A 176 17.45 -4.64 -5.46
C GLY A 176 16.97 -3.74 -6.59
N ALA A 177 15.67 -3.41 -6.55
CA ALA A 177 15.08 -2.47 -7.50
C ALA A 177 15.71 -1.07 -7.36
N ASN A 178 15.84 -0.36 -8.47
CA ASN A 178 16.27 1.04 -8.52
C ASN A 178 15.08 1.99 -8.32
N SER A 179 14.35 1.78 -7.22
CA SER A 179 13.11 2.47 -6.91
C SER A 179 13.32 3.98 -6.78
N THR A 180 12.39 4.76 -7.32
CA THR A 180 12.35 6.21 -7.24
C THR A 180 10.97 6.72 -6.89
N ILE A 181 10.90 8.00 -6.57
CA ILE A 181 9.66 8.74 -6.41
C ILE A 181 9.60 9.79 -7.50
N GLU A 182 8.56 9.75 -8.32
CA GLU A 182 8.39 10.62 -9.48
C GLU A 182 7.34 11.68 -9.20
N GLN A 183 7.66 12.93 -9.53
CA GLN A 183 6.74 14.05 -9.49
C GLN A 183 6.17 14.32 -10.86
N PHE A 184 4.84 14.30 -10.95
CA PHE A 184 4.11 14.77 -12.10
C PHE A 184 3.18 15.92 -11.74
N GLN A 185 2.78 16.67 -12.77
CA GLN A 185 1.77 17.71 -12.69
C GLN A 185 0.69 17.43 -13.73
N THR A 186 -0.56 17.62 -13.34
CA THR A 186 -1.71 17.61 -14.25
C THR A 186 -2.70 18.72 -13.86
N THR A 187 -3.79 18.87 -14.60
CA THR A 187 -4.92 19.74 -14.24
C THR A 187 -6.22 18.97 -14.23
N PHE A 188 -7.26 19.50 -13.58
CA PHE A 188 -8.56 18.84 -13.52
C PHE A 188 -9.11 18.53 -14.91
N GLY A 189 -9.49 17.26 -15.11
CA GLY A 189 -10.08 16.78 -16.37
C GLY A 189 -9.09 16.64 -17.53
N SER A 190 -7.80 16.96 -17.32
CA SER A 190 -6.75 16.72 -18.31
C SER A 190 -6.60 15.23 -18.60
N ASP A 191 -6.20 14.91 -19.82
CA ASP A 191 -5.82 13.58 -20.28
C ASP A 191 -4.30 13.38 -20.26
N ARG A 192 -3.54 14.29 -19.65
CA ARG A 192 -2.06 14.29 -19.66
C ARG A 192 -1.50 14.58 -18.27
N MET A 193 -0.30 14.07 -18.01
CA MET A 193 0.50 14.44 -16.86
C MET A 193 1.95 14.69 -17.29
N ARG A 194 2.52 15.81 -16.83
CA ARG A 194 3.87 16.24 -17.18
C ARG A 194 4.83 15.92 -16.06
N HIS A 195 5.92 15.24 -16.37
CA HIS A 195 6.99 15.00 -15.41
C HIS A 195 7.63 16.32 -14.97
N VAL A 196 7.88 16.42 -13.67
CA VAL A 196 8.48 17.58 -13.03
C VAL A 196 9.86 17.21 -12.50
N ARG A 197 9.99 16.05 -11.84
CA ARG A 197 11.21 15.66 -11.13
C ARG A 197 11.23 14.18 -10.77
N THR A 198 12.42 13.61 -10.73
CA THR A 198 12.70 12.31 -10.10
C THR A 198 13.43 12.53 -8.77
N TYR A 199 12.95 11.91 -7.69
CA TYR A 199 13.66 11.78 -6.43
C TYR A 199 14.30 10.38 -6.37
N ALA A 200 15.63 10.37 -6.35
CA ALA A 200 16.46 9.18 -6.17
C ALA A 200 17.47 9.47 -5.06
N HIS A 201 17.46 8.67 -4.00
CA HIS A 201 18.29 8.89 -2.83
C HIS A 201 18.50 7.59 -2.07
N ASP A 202 19.60 7.46 -1.32
CA ASP A 202 19.91 6.26 -0.53
C ASP A 202 18.84 5.95 0.54
N ALA A 203 18.15 6.97 1.03
CA ALA A 203 17.02 6.82 1.96
C ALA A 203 15.75 6.24 1.31
N ILE A 204 15.66 6.27 -0.03
CA ILE A 204 14.56 5.69 -0.82
C ILE A 204 15.01 4.27 -1.20
N GLU A 205 14.82 3.34 -0.28
CA GLU A 205 15.33 1.98 -0.44
C GLU A 205 14.29 1.06 -1.06
N THR A 206 13.17 0.90 -0.36
CA THR A 206 12.08 -0.02 -0.68
C THR A 206 10.75 0.73 -0.55
N PRO A 207 10.60 1.86 -1.27
CA PRO A 207 9.49 2.75 -1.05
C PRO A 207 8.16 2.06 -1.39
N ASN A 208 7.18 2.17 -0.51
CA ASN A 208 5.87 1.57 -0.71
C ASN A 208 4.81 2.63 -1.03
N ARG A 209 4.67 3.64 -0.17
CA ARG A 209 3.72 4.76 -0.34
C ARG A 209 4.34 6.10 0.03
N VAL A 210 3.78 7.16 -0.54
CA VAL A 210 4.10 8.57 -0.31
C VAL A 210 2.89 9.30 0.28
N ALA A 211 3.12 10.34 1.07
CA ALA A 211 2.08 11.31 1.39
C ALA A 211 2.64 12.74 1.46
N TRP A 212 1.95 13.68 0.84
CA TRP A 212 2.28 15.10 0.88
C TRP A 212 2.16 15.66 2.30
N VAL A 213 3.21 16.36 2.74
CA VAL A 213 3.19 17.14 3.98
C VAL A 213 2.83 18.59 3.67
N ASN A 214 3.44 19.15 2.63
CA ASN A 214 3.22 20.51 2.14
C ASN A 214 3.68 20.64 0.69
N ASP A 215 3.81 21.88 0.16
CA ASP A 215 4.02 22.12 -1.29
C ASP A 215 5.39 21.68 -1.79
N HIS A 216 6.28 21.40 -0.86
CA HIS A 216 7.70 21.21 -1.11
C HIS A 216 8.25 19.97 -0.41
N ALA A 217 7.43 19.26 0.37
CA ALA A 217 7.85 18.12 1.15
C ALA A 217 6.78 17.04 1.26
N PHE A 218 7.24 15.81 1.38
CA PHE A 218 6.44 14.61 1.56
C PHE A 218 7.18 13.62 2.45
N VAL A 219 6.43 12.67 3.00
CA VAL A 219 6.96 11.50 3.69
C VAL A 219 6.68 10.25 2.86
N PHE A 220 7.46 9.20 3.08
CA PHE A 220 7.29 7.93 2.38
C PHE A 220 7.65 6.75 3.28
N THR A 221 7.01 5.61 3.11
CA THR A 221 7.37 4.37 3.80
C THR A 221 8.41 3.61 2.99
N ASN A 222 9.40 3.02 3.66
CA ASN A 222 10.14 1.87 3.15
C ASN A 222 9.58 0.62 3.84
N ASP A 223 9.09 -0.34 3.06
CA ASP A 223 8.45 -1.54 3.59
C ASP A 223 9.45 -2.52 4.23
N HIS A 224 10.72 -2.44 3.84
CA HIS A 224 11.77 -3.29 4.39
C HIS A 224 12.95 -2.47 4.93
N SER A 225 13.76 -3.10 5.76
CA SER A 225 14.99 -2.52 6.33
C SER A 225 16.19 -2.55 5.38
N GLY A 226 15.98 -3.02 4.14
CA GLY A 226 17.01 -3.12 3.13
C GLY A 226 16.47 -3.60 1.78
N LYS A 227 17.18 -3.26 0.71
CA LYS A 227 16.84 -3.64 -0.67
C LYS A 227 16.98 -5.13 -0.97
N VAL A 228 17.92 -5.80 -0.31
CA VAL A 228 18.30 -7.20 -0.55
C VAL A 228 18.85 -7.88 0.71
N GLY A 229 19.08 -9.18 0.63
CA GLY A 229 19.86 -9.93 1.61
C GLY A 229 19.05 -10.45 2.80
N LEU A 230 19.74 -11.18 3.70
CA LEU A 230 19.09 -11.90 4.80
C LEU A 230 18.29 -10.98 5.74
N ARG A 231 18.76 -9.74 5.96
CA ARG A 231 18.04 -8.77 6.81
C ARG A 231 16.64 -8.50 6.29
N ARG A 232 16.49 -8.32 4.96
CA ARG A 232 15.21 -8.09 4.29
C ARG A 232 14.27 -9.28 4.47
N HIS A 233 14.73 -10.49 4.16
CA HIS A 233 13.91 -11.70 4.30
C HIS A 233 13.49 -12.01 5.75
N LEU A 234 14.20 -11.47 6.74
CA LEU A 234 13.87 -11.58 8.15
C LEU A 234 13.00 -10.43 8.68
N ASP A 235 12.70 -9.38 7.90
CA ASP A 235 11.79 -8.28 8.33
C ASP A 235 10.43 -8.79 8.83
N PRO A 236 9.77 -9.79 8.20
CA PRO A 236 8.53 -10.34 8.73
C PRO A 236 8.63 -10.98 10.12
N LEU A 237 9.83 -11.36 10.57
CA LEU A 237 10.06 -11.96 11.89
C LEU A 237 10.67 -10.98 12.89
N LEU A 238 11.59 -10.14 12.42
CA LEU A 238 12.39 -9.24 13.25
C LEU A 238 11.81 -7.83 13.34
N GLY A 239 10.72 -7.54 12.63
CA GLY A 239 10.21 -6.18 12.44
C GLY A 239 11.16 -5.34 11.59
N GLY A 240 10.85 -4.06 11.46
CA GLY A 240 11.66 -3.09 10.73
C GLY A 240 10.91 -2.31 9.66
N GLY A 241 11.67 -1.78 8.70
CA GLY A 241 11.20 -0.75 7.78
C GLY A 241 11.33 0.65 8.38
N SER A 242 10.94 1.66 7.61
CA SER A 242 11.13 3.06 8.02
C SER A 242 10.11 4.01 7.39
N VAL A 243 10.05 5.23 7.91
CA VAL A 243 9.46 6.39 7.23
C VAL A 243 10.56 7.38 6.91
N GLY A 244 10.69 7.74 5.65
CA GLY A 244 11.55 8.81 5.18
C GLY A 244 10.79 10.12 5.03
N TYR A 245 11.55 11.21 5.05
CA TYR A 245 11.12 12.56 4.73
C TYR A 245 11.95 13.08 3.57
N CYS A 246 11.30 13.66 2.57
CA CYS A 246 11.95 14.34 1.46
C CYS A 246 11.38 15.73 1.29
N ASP A 247 12.25 16.69 1.00
CA ASP A 247 11.90 17.98 0.42
C ASP A 247 12.58 18.16 -0.95
N ARG A 248 12.50 19.38 -1.51
CA ARG A 248 13.11 19.69 -2.82
C ARG A 248 14.64 19.54 -2.87
N SER A 249 15.32 19.44 -1.74
CA SER A 249 16.77 19.49 -1.62
C SER A 249 17.37 18.24 -0.99
N ARG A 250 16.65 17.57 -0.10
CA ARG A 250 17.18 16.45 0.70
C ARG A 250 16.13 15.37 0.94
N CYS A 251 16.61 14.16 1.13
CA CYS A 251 15.85 13.02 1.61
C CYS A 251 16.60 12.38 2.78
N GLN A 252 15.87 11.89 3.78
CA GLN A 252 16.47 11.16 4.90
C GLN A 252 15.45 10.26 5.59
N ILE A 253 15.93 9.32 6.39
CA ILE A 253 15.06 8.54 7.26
C ILE A 253 14.66 9.39 8.47
N ALA A 254 13.35 9.53 8.70
CA ALA A 254 12.76 10.30 9.80
C ALA A 254 12.28 9.41 10.95
N LYS A 255 11.99 8.13 10.68
CA LYS A 255 11.62 7.10 11.66
C LYS A 255 12.14 5.74 11.22
N GLN A 256 12.81 5.01 12.11
CA GLN A 256 13.12 3.59 11.96
C GLN A 256 12.19 2.80 12.88
N PHE A 257 11.65 1.68 12.40
CA PHE A 257 10.83 0.78 13.21
C PHE A 257 11.66 -0.35 13.80
N GLY A 258 11.23 -0.81 14.98
CA GLY A 258 11.86 -1.89 15.73
C GLY A 258 11.16 -3.23 15.51
N ARG A 259 11.32 -4.14 16.47
CA ARG A 259 10.78 -5.51 16.41
C ARG A 259 9.26 -5.58 16.50
N ASP A 260 8.63 -4.55 17.04
CA ASP A 260 7.21 -4.47 17.33
C ASP A 260 6.38 -4.00 16.13
N PHE A 261 6.99 -3.56 15.03
CA PHE A 261 6.31 -3.09 13.83
C PHE A 261 7.05 -3.58 12.58
N ALA A 262 6.33 -4.11 11.59
CA ALA A 262 6.94 -4.70 10.41
C ALA A 262 6.21 -4.29 9.14
N LEU A 263 6.90 -4.25 8.00
CA LEU A 263 6.28 -3.98 6.71
C LEU A 263 5.40 -2.69 6.71
N PRO A 264 5.98 -1.51 7.01
CA PRO A 264 5.28 -0.24 6.87
C PRO A 264 4.74 -0.10 5.45
N ASN A 265 3.43 0.13 5.33
CA ASN A 265 2.76 0.12 4.03
C ASN A 265 2.14 1.49 3.74
N GLY A 266 0.91 1.56 3.23
CA GLY A 266 0.35 2.76 2.67
C GLY A 266 -0.02 3.83 3.67
N LEU A 267 0.92 4.72 3.97
CA LEU A 267 0.74 5.79 4.94
C LEU A 267 -0.17 6.92 4.40
N VAL A 268 -0.84 7.63 5.30
CA VAL A 268 -1.49 8.92 5.01
C VAL A 268 -0.98 10.00 5.95
N TYR A 269 -0.95 11.25 5.48
CA TYR A 269 -0.62 12.41 6.29
C TYR A 269 -1.80 13.38 6.36
N THR A 270 -2.38 13.55 7.54
CA THR A 270 -3.51 14.46 7.75
C THR A 270 -3.47 15.03 9.17
N ASN A 271 -3.99 16.25 9.35
CA ASN A 271 -4.02 16.93 10.64
C ASN A 271 -2.64 16.98 11.36
N ASN A 272 -1.57 17.17 10.58
CA ASN A 272 -0.17 17.17 11.03
C ASN A 272 0.35 15.86 11.62
N LEU A 273 -0.33 14.75 11.37
CA LEU A 273 0.04 13.40 11.82
C LEU A 273 0.21 12.48 10.61
N ALA A 274 1.25 11.64 10.66
CA ALA A 274 1.42 10.52 9.75
C ALA A 274 0.81 9.26 10.38
N TYR A 275 -0.05 8.59 9.64
CA TYR A 275 -0.64 7.31 10.01
C TYR A 275 0.01 6.23 9.17
N VAL A 276 0.73 5.32 9.80
CA VAL A 276 1.52 4.31 9.11
C VAL A 276 0.95 2.94 9.45
N PRO A 277 0.31 2.24 8.50
CA PRO A 277 -0.19 0.90 8.72
C PRO A 277 0.97 -0.11 8.63
N SER A 278 0.77 -1.26 9.25
CA SER A 278 1.62 -2.43 9.02
C SER A 278 0.84 -3.52 8.29
N THR A 279 1.48 -4.12 7.29
CA THR A 279 0.95 -5.31 6.59
C THR A 279 0.96 -6.56 7.44
N LEU A 280 1.76 -6.59 8.51
CA LEU A 280 1.92 -7.77 9.32
C LEU A 280 1.28 -7.64 10.70
N THR A 281 1.54 -6.53 11.38
CA THR A 281 1.06 -6.25 12.73
C THR A 281 -0.27 -5.52 12.62
N GLY A 282 -1.30 -5.99 13.31
CA GLY A 282 -2.64 -5.39 13.32
C GLY A 282 -2.67 -4.02 14.03
N GLU A 283 -2.01 -3.03 13.44
CA GLU A 283 -1.82 -1.72 14.04
C GLU A 283 -1.47 -0.63 13.03
N ILE A 284 -1.84 0.60 13.38
CA ILE A 284 -1.46 1.85 12.73
C ILE A 284 -0.63 2.67 13.72
N ARG A 285 0.61 2.99 13.38
CA ARG A 285 1.45 3.93 14.15
C ARG A 285 1.04 5.35 13.79
N VAL A 286 0.71 6.16 14.80
CA VAL A 286 0.43 7.58 14.65
C VAL A 286 1.67 8.35 15.04
N LEU A 287 2.23 9.10 14.09
CA LEU A 287 3.51 9.79 14.24
C LEU A 287 3.33 11.29 14.05
N LYS A 288 4.01 12.09 14.86
CA LYS A 288 4.04 13.55 14.71
C LYS A 288 5.32 13.96 13.99
N LEU A 289 5.16 14.75 12.94
CA LEU A 289 6.31 15.31 12.22
C LEU A 289 6.88 16.49 13.01
N ASN A 290 8.16 16.37 13.38
CA ASN A 290 8.97 17.50 13.80
C ASN A 290 9.82 17.95 12.60
N ALA A 291 9.49 19.11 12.05
CA ALA A 291 10.16 19.68 10.87
C ALA A 291 11.46 20.43 11.19
N GLN A 292 11.92 20.42 12.46
CA GLN A 292 13.26 20.91 12.81
C GLN A 292 14.32 20.09 12.08
N GLN A 293 15.51 20.65 11.88
CA GLN A 293 16.57 19.97 11.13
C GLN A 293 17.50 19.24 12.10
N PRO A 294 17.70 17.91 11.98
CA PRO A 294 17.12 16.98 10.98
C PRO A 294 15.64 16.63 11.26
N PRO A 295 14.77 16.52 10.23
CA PRO A 295 13.36 16.19 10.45
C PRO A 295 13.20 14.78 11.02
N THR A 296 12.33 14.66 12.03
CA THR A 296 12.03 13.41 12.73
C THR A 296 10.52 13.17 12.78
N LEU A 297 10.14 11.89 12.89
CA LEU A 297 8.77 11.46 13.16
C LEU A 297 8.75 10.73 14.51
N GLU A 298 8.02 11.30 15.47
CA GLU A 298 7.96 10.81 16.85
C GLU A 298 6.64 10.06 17.08
N ASP A 299 6.68 8.95 17.81
CA ASP A 299 5.46 8.19 18.13
C ASP A 299 4.53 9.02 19.03
N VAL A 300 3.26 9.07 18.65
CA VAL A 300 2.19 9.69 19.45
C VAL A 300 1.38 8.59 20.12
N GLU A 301 0.85 7.67 19.32
CA GLU A 301 0.02 6.57 19.80
C GLU A 301 -0.04 5.44 18.77
N THR A 302 -0.73 4.36 19.13
CA THR A 302 -0.94 3.20 18.26
C THR A 302 -2.42 2.85 18.23
N ILE A 303 -2.99 2.82 17.03
CA ILE A 303 -4.36 2.35 16.80
C ILE A 303 -4.29 0.85 16.55
N LYS A 304 -4.97 0.06 17.37
CA LYS A 304 -5.04 -1.39 17.18
C LYS A 304 -6.16 -1.73 16.22
N VAL A 305 -5.88 -2.64 15.28
CA VAL A 305 -6.87 -3.19 14.36
C VAL A 305 -6.78 -4.72 14.36
N PRO A 306 -7.84 -5.43 13.96
CA PRO A 306 -7.83 -6.90 14.00
C PRO A 306 -6.78 -7.57 13.10
N PHE A 307 -6.44 -6.97 11.95
CA PHE A 307 -5.65 -7.61 10.90
C PHE A 307 -4.55 -6.69 10.37
N GLY A 308 -3.51 -7.27 9.76
CA GLY A 308 -2.55 -6.50 8.96
C GLY A 308 -3.23 -5.78 7.81
N MET A 309 -2.73 -4.59 7.47
CA MET A 309 -3.32 -3.67 6.50
C MET A 309 -2.36 -3.33 5.38
N ASP A 310 -2.94 -2.91 4.26
CA ASP A 310 -2.20 -2.37 3.13
C ASP A 310 -2.31 -0.84 3.14
N ASN A 311 -2.96 -0.22 2.14
CA ASN A 311 -3.07 1.22 2.07
C ASN A 311 -4.17 1.82 2.97
N LEU A 312 -3.82 2.95 3.58
CA LEU A 312 -4.74 3.89 4.17
C LEU A 312 -5.19 4.94 3.15
N SER A 313 -6.40 5.45 3.33
CA SER A 313 -6.90 6.64 2.64
C SER A 313 -7.66 7.53 3.61
N VAL A 314 -7.85 8.81 3.28
CA VAL A 314 -8.60 9.77 4.10
C VAL A 314 -9.76 10.31 3.26
N ASP A 315 -10.98 10.24 3.77
CA ASP A 315 -12.14 10.87 3.11
C ASP A 315 -12.25 12.36 3.48
N LYS A 316 -13.13 13.10 2.78
CA LYS A 316 -13.38 14.52 3.06
C LYS A 316 -13.83 14.84 4.49
N ASP A 317 -14.36 13.86 5.22
CA ASP A 317 -14.86 14.02 6.59
C ASP A 317 -13.77 13.71 7.63
N GLY A 318 -12.55 13.38 7.17
CA GLY A 318 -11.40 13.09 8.02
C GLY A 318 -11.37 11.66 8.57
N ASN A 319 -12.23 10.77 8.06
CA ASN A 319 -12.18 9.35 8.40
C ASN A 319 -11.07 8.67 7.61
N ILE A 320 -10.34 7.78 8.27
CA ILE A 320 -9.32 6.96 7.63
C ILE A 320 -9.94 5.62 7.23
N PHE A 321 -9.78 5.21 5.97
CA PHE A 321 -10.16 3.88 5.50
C PHE A 321 -8.91 3.03 5.30
N ALA A 322 -8.98 1.77 5.71
CA ALA A 322 -7.87 0.83 5.59
C ALA A 322 -8.34 -0.44 4.88
N ALA A 323 -7.69 -0.80 3.78
CA ALA A 323 -7.81 -2.14 3.22
C ALA A 323 -6.93 -3.11 4.02
N ALA A 324 -7.47 -4.26 4.37
CA ALA A 324 -6.83 -5.20 5.28
C ALA A 324 -6.87 -6.64 4.78
N PHE A 325 -5.91 -7.43 5.27
CA PHE A 325 -5.68 -8.81 4.91
C PHE A 325 -6.04 -9.74 6.07
N PRO A 326 -7.25 -10.30 6.08
CA PRO A 326 -7.67 -11.14 7.19
C PRO A 326 -6.99 -12.50 7.16
N LYS A 327 -6.38 -12.92 6.04
CA LYS A 327 -5.71 -14.22 5.92
C LYS A 327 -4.47 -14.09 5.03
N LEU A 328 -3.32 -13.75 5.62
CA LEU A 328 -2.08 -13.56 4.85
C LEU A 328 -1.65 -14.81 4.07
N HIS A 329 -1.98 -16.02 4.53
CA HIS A 329 -1.71 -17.24 3.75
C HIS A 329 -2.50 -17.30 2.42
N GLN A 330 -3.68 -16.68 2.35
CA GLN A 330 -4.44 -16.55 1.10
C GLN A 330 -3.82 -15.50 0.20
N LEU A 331 -3.36 -14.38 0.77
CA LEU A 331 -2.67 -13.33 0.03
C LEU A 331 -1.42 -13.88 -0.69
N VAL A 332 -0.58 -14.66 0.01
CA VAL A 332 0.60 -15.30 -0.60
C VAL A 332 0.22 -16.15 -1.81
N ARG A 333 -0.81 -17.00 -1.68
CA ARG A 333 -1.31 -17.83 -2.81
C ARG A 333 -1.90 -16.98 -3.93
N HIS A 334 -2.58 -15.88 -3.60
CA HIS A 334 -3.11 -14.95 -4.59
C HIS A 334 -1.98 -14.33 -5.42
N PHE A 335 -0.85 -13.95 -4.82
CA PHE A 335 0.29 -13.46 -5.61
C PHE A 335 0.95 -14.53 -6.50
N ASP A 336 0.87 -15.82 -6.13
CA ASP A 336 1.35 -16.92 -6.98
C ASP A 336 0.45 -17.12 -8.22
N ASP A 337 -0.86 -16.97 -8.06
CA ASP A 337 -1.85 -17.06 -9.14
C ASP A 337 -3.04 -16.12 -8.89
N PRO A 338 -2.93 -14.84 -9.30
CA PRO A 338 -3.93 -13.82 -9.00
C PRO A 338 -5.26 -14.03 -9.72
N THR A 339 -5.26 -14.88 -10.75
CA THR A 339 -6.46 -15.16 -11.55
C THR A 339 -7.32 -16.25 -10.91
N ASN A 340 -6.69 -17.26 -10.31
CA ASN A 340 -7.41 -18.44 -9.81
C ASN A 340 -7.52 -18.49 -8.27
N ASN A 341 -6.59 -17.88 -7.53
CA ASN A 341 -6.61 -17.92 -6.07
C ASN A 341 -7.34 -16.72 -5.50
N LYS A 342 -8.34 -16.96 -4.63
CA LYS A 342 -9.04 -15.90 -3.88
C LYS A 342 -8.31 -15.57 -2.60
N ALA A 343 -8.35 -14.30 -2.22
CA ALA A 343 -7.89 -13.82 -0.93
C ALA A 343 -8.92 -12.89 -0.32
N SER A 344 -9.22 -13.12 0.96
CA SER A 344 -10.17 -12.30 1.70
C SER A 344 -9.70 -10.85 1.87
N THR A 345 -10.68 -9.96 1.96
CA THR A 345 -10.52 -8.51 2.11
C THR A 345 -11.40 -8.06 3.27
N THR A 346 -10.85 -7.22 4.15
CA THR A 346 -11.66 -6.46 5.12
C THR A 346 -11.38 -4.97 4.91
N VAL A 347 -12.41 -4.14 5.03
CA VAL A 347 -12.25 -2.68 5.05
C VAL A 347 -12.59 -2.15 6.43
N PHE A 348 -11.67 -1.44 7.04
CA PHE A 348 -11.91 -0.71 8.29
C PHE A 348 -12.12 0.77 8.01
N LYS A 349 -12.96 1.40 8.83
CA LYS A 349 -13.04 2.84 8.99
C LYS A 349 -12.52 3.18 10.39
N VAL A 350 -11.61 4.14 10.46
CA VAL A 350 -11.01 4.67 11.67
C VAL A 350 -11.40 6.13 11.80
N THR A 351 -12.12 6.47 12.87
CA THR A 351 -12.65 7.82 13.12
C THR A 351 -11.92 8.42 14.33
N PRO A 352 -11.32 9.61 14.23
CA PRO A 352 -10.78 10.31 15.39
C PRO A 352 -11.91 10.67 16.39
N ASN A 353 -11.80 10.22 17.64
CA ASN A 353 -12.73 10.54 18.70
C ASN A 353 -12.35 11.88 19.35
N SER A 354 -13.26 12.84 19.32
CA SER A 354 -13.06 14.18 19.92
C SER A 354 -13.54 14.27 21.38
N ILE A 355 -14.04 13.17 21.97
CA ILE A 355 -14.61 13.14 23.31
C ILE A 355 -13.60 12.47 24.26
N GLY A 356 -12.91 13.27 25.07
CA GLY A 356 -11.73 12.89 25.88
C GLY A 356 -11.93 11.95 27.07
N ASN A 357 -12.86 10.99 26.99
CA ASN A 357 -13.12 9.99 28.04
C ASN A 357 -13.04 8.52 27.53
N GLY A 358 -12.41 8.25 26.38
CA GLY A 358 -12.26 6.91 25.79
C GLY A 358 -11.06 6.81 24.83
N ASP A 359 -11.01 5.76 24.00
CA ASP A 359 -9.97 5.59 22.97
C ASP A 359 -9.97 6.79 22.00
N SER A 360 -8.79 7.30 21.64
CA SER A 360 -8.62 8.42 20.71
C SER A 360 -9.20 8.17 19.31
N TYR A 361 -9.47 6.90 18.97
CA TYR A 361 -10.03 6.49 17.68
C TYR A 361 -11.07 5.38 17.84
N GLU A 362 -12.13 5.46 17.07
CA GLU A 362 -13.08 4.37 16.87
C GLU A 362 -12.70 3.59 15.60
N VAL A 363 -12.61 2.27 15.71
CA VAL A 363 -12.35 1.37 14.57
C VAL A 363 -13.60 0.53 14.32
N VAL A 364 -14.19 0.66 13.14
CA VAL A 364 -15.35 -0.13 12.71
C VAL A 364 -15.05 -0.89 11.42
N THR A 365 -15.55 -2.12 11.33
CA THR A 365 -15.52 -2.87 10.08
C THR A 365 -16.63 -2.39 9.17
N VAL A 366 -16.28 -1.89 7.99
CA VAL A 366 -17.21 -1.42 6.96
C VAL A 366 -17.75 -2.61 6.16
N MET A 367 -16.88 -3.53 5.77
CA MET A 367 -17.23 -4.73 5.03
C MET A 367 -16.16 -5.82 5.17
N GLU A 368 -16.58 -7.07 4.97
CA GLU A 368 -15.70 -8.22 4.80
C GLU A 368 -16.14 -9.02 3.57
N ASP A 369 -15.16 -9.41 2.75
CA ASP A 369 -15.32 -10.23 1.56
C ASP A 369 -14.37 -11.44 1.67
N ASN A 370 -14.86 -12.62 1.31
CA ASN A 370 -14.06 -13.84 1.26
C ASN A 370 -13.16 -13.90 0.01
N GLY A 371 -13.17 -12.84 -0.82
CA GLY A 371 -12.48 -12.70 -2.09
C GLY A 371 -13.40 -12.97 -3.30
N ASP A 372 -14.72 -13.01 -3.10
CA ASP A 372 -15.70 -13.23 -4.16
C ASP A 372 -15.97 -11.96 -4.96
N ILE A 373 -15.95 -10.78 -4.33
CA ILE A 373 -16.14 -9.48 -4.99
C ILE A 373 -14.81 -8.90 -5.45
N LEU A 374 -13.86 -8.68 -4.55
CA LEU A 374 -12.51 -8.23 -4.91
C LEU A 374 -11.48 -8.98 -4.06
N PRO A 375 -10.71 -9.90 -4.67
CA PRO A 375 -9.67 -10.61 -3.95
C PRO A 375 -8.48 -9.69 -3.66
N ALA A 376 -7.94 -9.80 -2.44
CA ALA A 376 -6.73 -9.09 -2.00
C ALA A 376 -6.76 -7.58 -2.25
N ALA A 377 -7.81 -6.88 -1.81
CA ALA A 377 -7.83 -5.43 -1.93
C ALA A 377 -6.69 -4.82 -1.12
N THR A 378 -5.95 -3.92 -1.75
CA THR A 378 -4.82 -3.18 -1.17
C THR A 378 -5.18 -1.73 -0.88
N VAL A 379 -6.30 -1.22 -1.42
CA VAL A 379 -6.77 0.14 -1.19
C VAL A 379 -8.30 0.20 -1.12
N ALA A 380 -8.80 1.07 -0.26
CA ALA A 380 -10.21 1.42 -0.15
C ALA A 380 -10.38 2.94 -0.11
N ILE A 381 -11.09 3.52 -1.07
CA ILE A 381 -11.38 4.96 -1.13
C ILE A 381 -12.86 5.21 -0.91
N HIS A 382 -13.21 5.98 0.12
CA HIS A 382 -14.58 6.35 0.41
C HIS A 382 -14.92 7.74 -0.16
N ASP A 383 -15.95 7.80 -1.01
CA ASP A 383 -16.57 9.07 -1.42
C ASP A 383 -17.69 9.41 -0.43
N ALA A 384 -17.38 10.20 0.59
CA ALA A 384 -18.36 10.58 1.60
C ALA A 384 -19.52 11.44 1.07
N LYS A 385 -19.46 11.90 -0.20
CA LYS A 385 -20.61 12.55 -0.86
C LYS A 385 -21.63 11.55 -1.37
N THR A 386 -21.19 10.38 -1.83
CA THR A 386 -22.06 9.37 -2.46
C THR A 386 -22.25 8.13 -1.59
N GLY A 387 -21.44 7.96 -0.53
CA GLY A 387 -21.42 6.73 0.29
C GLY A 387 -20.84 5.54 -0.47
N ARG A 388 -20.06 5.77 -1.54
CA ARG A 388 -19.42 4.69 -2.30
C ARG A 388 -18.02 4.43 -1.78
N VAL A 389 -17.63 3.16 -1.79
CA VAL A 389 -16.27 2.70 -1.52
C VAL A 389 -15.72 2.07 -2.79
N PHE A 390 -14.58 2.58 -3.27
CA PHE A 390 -13.84 2.05 -4.41
C PHE A 390 -12.70 1.18 -3.88
N LEU A 391 -12.61 -0.05 -4.37
CA LEU A 391 -11.61 -1.01 -3.94
C LEU A 391 -10.70 -1.37 -5.11
N GLY A 392 -9.39 -1.40 -4.86
CA GLY A 392 -8.36 -1.86 -5.78
C GLY A 392 -7.44 -2.86 -5.13
N GLY A 393 -6.66 -3.58 -5.93
CA GLY A 393 -5.67 -4.54 -5.45
C GLY A 393 -4.51 -4.70 -6.43
N VAL A 394 -3.31 -4.90 -5.92
CA VAL A 394 -2.05 -5.03 -6.69
C VAL A 394 -2.01 -6.20 -7.68
N GLY A 395 -2.75 -7.27 -7.39
CA GLY A 395 -2.87 -8.45 -8.26
C GLY A 395 -4.28 -8.66 -8.79
N SER A 396 -5.24 -7.80 -8.44
CA SER A 396 -6.65 -8.03 -8.75
C SER A 396 -6.94 -7.75 -10.23
N PRO A 397 -7.73 -8.61 -10.91
CA PRO A 397 -8.02 -8.47 -12.34
C PRO A 397 -9.07 -7.41 -12.70
N TYR A 398 -9.57 -6.68 -11.71
CA TYR A 398 -10.56 -5.62 -11.83
C TYR A 398 -10.55 -4.78 -10.56
N ILE A 399 -11.31 -3.68 -10.54
CA ILE A 399 -11.66 -2.97 -9.31
C ILE A 399 -13.09 -3.35 -8.87
N ALA A 400 -13.46 -3.00 -7.64
CA ALA A 400 -14.85 -3.10 -7.18
C ALA A 400 -15.38 -1.76 -6.69
N ILE A 401 -16.69 -1.57 -6.85
CA ILE A 401 -17.41 -0.42 -6.30
C ILE A 401 -18.49 -0.94 -5.38
N CYS A 402 -18.45 -0.52 -4.13
CA CYS A 402 -19.44 -0.85 -3.11
C CYS A 402 -20.25 0.39 -2.77
N GLU A 403 -21.57 0.27 -2.74
CA GLU A 403 -22.45 1.27 -2.15
C GLU A 403 -22.71 0.89 -0.70
N THR A 404 -22.47 1.82 0.23
CA THR A 404 -22.79 1.67 1.65
C THR A 404 -23.98 2.59 1.95
N ARG A 405 -25.21 2.06 1.94
CA ARG A 405 -26.45 2.85 2.11
C ARG A 405 -27.30 2.35 3.26
#